data_AF-A0A9W9F5E5-F1
#
_entry.id   AF-A0A9W9F5E5-F1
#
_cell.length_a   1.000
_cell.length_b   1.000
_cell.length_c   1.000
_cell.angle_alpha   90.00
_cell.angle_beta   90.00
_cell.angle_gamma   90.00
#
_symmetry.space_group_name_H-M   'P 1'
#
loop_
_entity.id
_entity.type
_entity.pdbx_description
1 polymer ?
#
loop_
_entity_poly.entity_id
_entity_poly.type
_entity_poly.pdbx_seq_one_letter_code
_entity_poly.pdbx_strand_id
1 'polypeptide(L)'
;MVVLGYTVGSNMFYNLAISDPRPKVGVPPGSWNQPADVGTMRGLMSGWCQEVQALASLVEEDECASWTLGKVPKLLSYASASGRVVLIGDAAHALLPHAGQGAGMAMEDAASLAEFVGHSTSKDNISKIMSSWSQFRQKRVEHLREISHGNTSDMTFPDAPDQIARDDK
;
A
#
# COMPACT_ATOMS: atom_id res chain seq x y z
N MET A 1 -2.36 -12.96 9.98
CA MET A 1 -3.30 -12.53 8.90
C MET A 1 -4.20 -11.43 9.42
N VAL A 2 -4.69 -10.51 8.58
CA VAL A 2 -5.62 -9.44 8.97
C VAL A 2 -6.86 -9.41 8.09
N VAL A 3 -8.01 -9.07 8.67
CA VAL A 3 -9.30 -8.89 8.00
C VAL A 3 -9.77 -7.45 8.21
N LEU A 4 -10.16 -6.77 7.13
CA LEU A 4 -10.69 -5.41 7.13
C LEU A 4 -12.02 -5.40 6.38
N GLY A 5 -13.04 -4.80 6.99
CA GLY A 5 -14.37 -4.67 6.38
C GLY A 5 -14.92 -3.25 6.51
N TYR A 6 -15.57 -2.75 5.46
CA TYR A 6 -16.20 -1.43 5.45
C TYR A 6 -17.31 -1.34 4.41
N THR A 7 -18.30 -0.48 4.66
CA THR A 7 -19.39 -0.24 3.70
C THR A 7 -18.96 0.73 2.60
N VAL A 8 -19.50 0.54 1.39
CA VAL A 8 -19.31 1.44 0.24
C VAL A 8 -20.63 1.69 -0.48
N GLY A 9 -20.68 2.74 -1.29
CA GLY A 9 -21.87 3.08 -2.08
C GLY A 9 -23.10 3.38 -1.23
N SER A 10 -22.98 4.18 -0.18
CA SER A 10 -24.09 4.49 0.75
C SER A 10 -24.70 3.26 1.42
N ASN A 11 -23.84 2.35 1.92
CA ASN A 11 -24.21 1.09 2.57
C ASN A 11 -24.89 0.06 1.67
N MET A 12 -24.82 0.24 0.35
CA MET A 12 -25.34 -0.75 -0.61
C MET A 12 -24.44 -1.98 -0.72
N PHE A 13 -23.14 -1.82 -0.45
CA PHE A 13 -22.17 -2.91 -0.56
C PHE A 13 -21.26 -2.94 0.67
N TYR A 14 -20.72 -4.12 0.96
CA TYR A 14 -19.74 -4.34 2.01
C TYR A 14 -18.45 -4.87 1.39
N ASN A 15 -17.37 -4.09 1.47
CA ASN A 15 -16.06 -4.52 1.01
C ASN A 15 -15.37 -5.33 2.11
N LEU A 16 -14.94 -6.55 1.78
CA LEU A 16 -14.12 -7.40 2.65
C LEU A 16 -12.72 -7.57 2.06
N ALA A 17 -11.70 -7.18 2.80
CA ALA A 17 -10.30 -7.33 2.41
C ALA A 17 -9.57 -8.23 3.41
N ILE A 18 -8.90 -9.27 2.89
CA ILE A 18 -8.14 -10.23 3.69
C ILE A 18 -6.69 -10.16 3.23
N SER A 19 -5.78 -9.88 4.17
CA SER A 19 -4.34 -9.85 3.89
C SER A 19 -3.64 -10.95 4.68
N ASP A 20 -3.13 -11.91 3.92
CA ASP A 20 -2.38 -13.06 4.42
C ASP A 20 -0.93 -13.01 3.93
N PRO A 21 0.06 -12.74 4.80
CA PRO A 21 1.46 -12.64 4.42
C PRO A 21 2.01 -14.02 4.05
N ARG A 22 2.01 -14.35 2.76
CA ARG A 22 2.58 -15.59 2.22
C ARG A 22 3.73 -15.29 1.26
N PRO A 23 4.81 -16.10 1.26
CA PRO A 23 5.81 -16.03 0.20
C PRO A 23 5.13 -16.39 -1.12
N LYS A 24 5.12 -15.47 -2.09
CA LYS A 24 4.58 -15.76 -3.42
C LYS A 24 5.72 -16.15 -4.35
N VAL A 25 5.70 -17.41 -4.81
CA VAL A 25 6.61 -17.94 -5.83
C VAL A 25 5.89 -17.86 -7.18
N GLY A 26 6.55 -17.28 -8.19
CA GLY A 26 6.12 -17.43 -9.60
C GLY A 26 4.99 -16.54 -10.12
N VAL A 27 4.71 -15.38 -9.50
CA VAL A 27 3.79 -14.39 -10.10
C VAL A 27 4.53 -13.55 -11.15
N PRO A 28 4.12 -13.56 -12.43
CA PRO A 28 4.74 -12.75 -13.46
C PRO A 28 4.61 -11.24 -13.16
N PRO A 29 5.63 -10.42 -13.47
CA PRO A 29 5.47 -8.96 -13.42
C PRO A 29 4.24 -8.50 -14.21
N GLY A 30 3.44 -7.61 -13.63
CA GLY A 30 2.21 -7.11 -14.25
C GLY A 30 0.96 -7.96 -13.98
N SER A 31 1.08 -9.15 -13.39
CA SER A 31 -0.06 -9.98 -12.97
C SER A 31 -0.40 -9.72 -11.50
N TRP A 32 -1.19 -8.67 -11.26
CA TRP A 32 -1.47 -8.20 -9.89
C TRP A 32 -2.71 -8.82 -9.26
N ASN A 33 -3.70 -9.18 -10.06
CA ASN A 33 -4.95 -9.76 -9.58
C ASN A 33 -5.45 -10.88 -10.50
N GLN A 34 -6.13 -11.84 -9.89
CA GLN A 34 -6.79 -12.94 -10.58
C GLN A 34 -8.05 -13.33 -9.81
N PRO A 35 -9.07 -13.91 -10.47
CA PRO A 35 -10.18 -14.55 -9.77
C PRO A 35 -9.64 -15.53 -8.71
N ALA A 36 -10.30 -15.56 -7.56
CA ALA A 36 -9.93 -16.41 -6.44
C ALA A 36 -11.04 -17.39 -6.11
N ASP A 37 -10.64 -18.58 -5.68
CA ASP A 37 -11.57 -19.58 -5.18
C ASP A 37 -12.13 -19.15 -3.81
N VAL A 38 -13.46 -18.98 -3.76
CA VAL A 38 -14.18 -18.59 -2.54
C VAL A 38 -14.04 -19.65 -1.45
N GLY A 39 -13.95 -20.94 -1.81
CA GLY A 39 -13.71 -22.02 -0.84
C GLY A 39 -12.39 -21.84 -0.09
N THR A 40 -11.33 -21.51 -0.81
CA THR A 40 -10.01 -21.18 -0.27
C THR A 40 -10.07 -19.94 0.63
N MET A 41 -10.74 -18.88 0.19
CA MET A 41 -10.93 -17.66 0.99
C MET A 41 -11.65 -17.96 2.32
N ARG A 42 -12.76 -18.68 2.28
CA ARG A 42 -13.51 -19.10 3.47
C ARG A 42 -12.69 -20.02 4.37
N GLY A 43 -11.87 -20.90 3.79
CA GLY A 43 -10.95 -21.77 4.51
C GLY A 43 -9.95 -20.99 5.38
N LEU A 44 -9.42 -19.87 4.87
CA LEU A 44 -8.55 -18.97 5.66
C LEU A 44 -9.27 -18.44 6.91
N MET A 45 -10.58 -18.22 6.84
CA MET A 45 -11.39 -17.65 7.92
C MET A 45 -11.91 -18.67 8.94
N SER A 46 -11.65 -19.97 8.75
CA SER A 46 -12.23 -21.04 9.57
C SER A 46 -11.92 -20.95 11.08
N GLY A 47 -10.79 -20.34 11.45
CA GLY A 47 -10.38 -20.12 12.84
C GLY A 47 -10.86 -18.80 13.46
N TRP A 48 -11.55 -17.93 12.70
CA TRP A 48 -12.00 -16.62 13.17
C TRP A 48 -13.35 -16.70 13.90
N CYS A 49 -13.78 -15.61 14.53
CA CYS A 49 -15.09 -15.55 15.20
C CYS A 49 -16.26 -15.74 14.21
N GLN A 50 -17.44 -16.07 14.75
CA GLN A 50 -18.64 -16.39 13.96
C GLN A 50 -19.07 -15.24 13.05
N GLU A 51 -18.85 -14.00 13.46
CA GLU A 51 -19.19 -12.80 12.70
C GLU A 51 -18.34 -12.67 11.43
N VAL A 52 -17.02 -12.93 11.53
CA VAL A 52 -16.12 -12.91 10.37
C VAL A 52 -16.44 -14.06 9.42
N GLN A 53 -16.74 -15.25 9.97
CA GLN A 53 -17.17 -16.39 9.15
C GLN A 53 -18.51 -16.12 8.45
N ALA A 54 -19.45 -15.46 9.13
CA ALA A 54 -20.73 -15.05 8.55
C ALA A 54 -20.56 -14.01 7.43
N LEU A 55 -19.66 -13.03 7.58
CA LEU A 55 -19.34 -12.10 6.50
C LEU A 55 -18.70 -12.80 5.31
N ALA A 56 -17.79 -13.75 5.54
CA ALA A 56 -17.15 -14.53 4.47
C ALA A 56 -18.12 -15.47 3.74
N SER A 57 -19.22 -15.90 4.38
CA SER A 57 -20.23 -16.74 3.74
C SER A 57 -21.10 -15.97 2.74
N LEU A 58 -21.19 -14.64 2.87
CA LEU A 58 -21.96 -13.77 1.98
C LEU A 58 -21.27 -13.49 0.64
N VAL A 59 -19.97 -13.76 0.50
CA VAL A 59 -19.23 -13.51 -0.75
C VAL A 59 -19.64 -14.51 -1.83
N GLU A 60 -20.05 -14.03 -3.00
CA GLU A 60 -20.44 -14.84 -4.16
C GLU A 60 -19.22 -15.34 -4.97
N GLU A 61 -19.39 -16.38 -5.80
CA GLU A 61 -18.28 -17.09 -6.48
C GLU A 61 -17.46 -16.20 -7.43
N ASP A 62 -18.09 -15.22 -8.06
CA ASP A 62 -17.49 -14.30 -9.02
C ASP A 62 -17.05 -12.95 -8.40
N GLU A 63 -17.25 -12.77 -7.09
CA GLU A 63 -16.91 -11.55 -6.36
C GLU A 63 -15.58 -11.64 -5.60
N CYS A 64 -14.85 -12.75 -5.74
CA CYS A 64 -13.58 -12.96 -5.04
C CYS A 64 -12.38 -12.81 -5.97
N ALA A 65 -11.43 -11.94 -5.59
CA ALA A 65 -10.17 -11.75 -6.30
C ALA A 65 -8.98 -11.88 -5.35
N SER A 66 -7.92 -12.54 -5.82
CA SER A 66 -6.63 -12.62 -5.11
C SER A 66 -5.68 -11.60 -5.69
N TRP A 67 -5.09 -10.79 -4.82
CA TRP A 67 -4.13 -9.75 -5.20
C TRP A 67 -2.72 -10.12 -4.74
N THR A 68 -1.73 -9.85 -5.58
CA THR A 68 -0.31 -9.86 -5.23
C THR A 68 0.09 -8.46 -4.84
N LEU A 69 0.51 -8.27 -3.59
CA LEU A 69 0.97 -6.96 -3.12
C LEU A 69 2.45 -6.76 -3.51
N GLY A 70 2.71 -5.73 -4.29
CA GLY A 70 4.05 -5.32 -4.71
C GLY A 70 4.48 -4.01 -4.05
N LYS A 71 5.79 -3.78 -4.00
CA LYS A 71 6.37 -2.50 -3.58
C LYS A 71 7.58 -2.17 -4.44
N VAL A 72 7.86 -0.89 -4.59
CA VAL A 72 9.06 -0.41 -5.29
C VAL A 72 10.21 -0.26 -4.27
N PRO A 73 11.45 -0.68 -4.61
CA PRO A 73 12.61 -0.46 -3.75
C PRO A 73 12.86 1.03 -3.53
N LYS A 74 13.60 1.36 -2.47
CA LYS A 74 14.00 2.75 -2.23
C LYS A 74 14.88 3.25 -3.39
N LEU A 75 14.42 4.30 -4.07
CA LEU A 75 15.19 4.96 -5.12
C LEU A 75 16.15 5.97 -4.51
N LEU A 76 17.33 6.12 -5.12
CA LEU A 76 18.33 7.11 -4.70
C LEU A 76 17.87 8.55 -4.95
N SER A 77 17.11 8.77 -6.01
CA SER A 77 16.52 10.07 -6.38
C SER A 77 15.22 9.83 -7.14
N TYR A 78 14.26 10.74 -6.97
CA TYR A 78 13.05 10.82 -7.79
C TYR A 78 13.23 11.72 -9.01
N ALA A 79 14.32 12.48 -9.09
CA ALA A 79 14.66 13.33 -10.22
C ALA A 79 15.83 12.75 -11.01
N SER A 80 15.74 12.82 -12.34
CA SER A 80 16.87 12.64 -13.26
C SER A 80 17.98 13.65 -12.99
N ALA A 81 19.22 13.35 -13.40
CA ALA A 81 20.36 14.25 -13.22
C ALA A 81 20.15 15.65 -13.84
N SER A 82 19.43 15.73 -14.97
CA SER A 82 19.09 17.00 -15.61
C SER A 82 17.93 17.75 -14.91
N GLY A 83 17.19 17.09 -14.01
CA GLY A 83 15.97 17.62 -13.39
C GLY A 83 14.81 17.81 -14.36
N ARG A 84 14.86 17.23 -15.57
CA ARG A 84 13.78 17.41 -16.57
C ARG A 84 12.79 16.26 -16.60
N VAL A 85 13.08 15.20 -15.87
CA VAL A 85 12.22 14.05 -15.65
C VAL A 85 12.19 13.76 -14.16
N VAL A 86 10.99 13.57 -13.61
CA VAL A 86 10.74 13.18 -12.23
C VAL A 86 9.75 12.02 -12.16
N LEU A 87 9.88 11.21 -11.12
CA LEU A 87 8.93 10.15 -10.76
C LEU A 87 8.08 10.62 -9.58
N ILE A 88 6.79 10.36 -9.61
CA ILE A 88 5.83 10.62 -8.53
C ILE A 88 4.92 9.40 -8.33
N GLY A 89 4.24 9.33 -7.18
CA GLY A 89 3.31 8.25 -6.87
C GLY A 89 3.98 6.87 -6.91
N ASP A 90 3.23 5.86 -7.35
CA ASP A 90 3.71 4.47 -7.35
C ASP A 90 4.98 4.24 -8.18
N ALA A 91 5.21 5.05 -9.22
CA ALA A 91 6.45 4.98 -10.01
C ALA A 91 7.70 5.35 -9.19
N ALA A 92 7.55 6.22 -8.19
CA ALA A 92 8.62 6.60 -7.27
C ALA A 92 8.63 5.73 -6.01
N HIS A 93 7.46 5.35 -5.51
CA HIS A 93 7.33 4.85 -4.16
C HIS A 93 6.11 3.96 -3.89
N ALA A 94 5.71 3.07 -4.80
CA ALA A 94 4.68 2.07 -4.47
C ALA A 94 4.99 1.36 -3.13
N LEU A 95 4.05 1.44 -2.19
CA LEU A 95 4.12 0.86 -0.84
C LEU A 95 3.04 -0.20 -0.66
N LEU A 96 3.17 -1.01 0.39
CA LEU A 96 2.08 -1.89 0.80
C LEU A 96 0.88 -1.04 1.29
N PRO A 97 -0.37 -1.52 1.13
CA PRO A 97 -1.56 -0.72 1.39
C PRO A 97 -1.85 -0.50 2.89
N HIS A 98 -1.04 -1.06 3.79
CA HIS A 98 -1.31 -1.11 5.23
C HIS A 98 -1.26 0.25 5.96
N ALA A 99 -0.80 1.31 5.28
CA ALA A 99 -0.91 2.67 5.78
C ALA A 99 -2.09 3.45 5.17
N GLY A 100 -2.76 2.93 4.13
CA GLY A 100 -3.89 3.60 3.46
C GLY A 100 -3.55 4.94 2.77
N GLN A 101 -2.27 5.23 2.54
CA GLN A 101 -1.79 6.57 2.17
C GLN A 101 -1.09 6.65 0.80
N GLY A 102 -1.08 5.58 0.00
CA GLY A 102 -0.40 5.59 -1.31
C GLY A 102 -0.90 6.71 -2.25
N ALA A 103 -2.23 6.81 -2.41
CA ALA A 103 -2.84 7.88 -3.21
C ALA A 103 -2.59 9.28 -2.60
N GLY A 104 -2.72 9.42 -1.29
CA GLY A 104 -2.43 10.67 -0.58
C GLY A 104 -0.99 11.15 -0.81
N MET A 105 -0.02 10.23 -0.81
CA MET A 105 1.37 10.53 -1.11
C MET A 105 1.59 11.02 -2.54
N ALA A 106 0.90 10.43 -3.52
CA ALA A 106 0.96 10.90 -4.90
C ALA A 106 0.38 12.33 -5.03
N MET A 107 -0.68 12.65 -4.28
CA MET A 107 -1.24 14.00 -4.22
C MET A 107 -0.26 15.00 -3.56
N GLU A 108 0.38 14.61 -2.45
CA GLU A 108 1.42 15.41 -1.81
C GLU A 108 2.62 15.67 -2.75
N ASP A 109 3.02 14.66 -3.54
CA ASP A 109 4.07 14.81 -4.55
C ASP A 109 3.68 15.86 -5.59
N ALA A 110 2.48 15.75 -6.16
CA ALA A 110 2.00 16.68 -7.18
C ALA A 110 1.92 18.12 -6.66
N ALA A 111 1.36 18.31 -5.46
CA ALA A 111 1.24 19.62 -4.83
C ALA A 111 2.60 20.25 -4.52
N SER A 112 3.50 19.50 -3.88
CA SER A 112 4.86 19.99 -3.57
C SER A 112 5.70 20.21 -4.82
N LEU A 113 5.55 19.37 -5.86
CA LEU A 113 6.26 19.55 -7.12
C LEU A 113 5.83 20.86 -7.78
N ALA A 114 4.52 21.14 -7.81
CA ALA A 114 4.00 22.40 -8.33
C ALA A 114 4.60 23.61 -7.59
N GLU A 115 4.70 23.53 -6.25
CA GLU A 115 5.28 24.60 -5.44
C GLU A 115 6.78 24.82 -5.72
N PHE A 116 7.56 23.73 -5.81
CA PHE A 116 8.99 23.83 -6.12
C PHE A 116 9.25 24.36 -7.53
N VAL A 117 8.46 23.91 -8.51
CA VAL A 117 8.54 24.41 -9.89
C VAL A 117 8.09 25.88 -9.98
N GLY A 118 7.04 26.27 -9.25
CA GLY A 118 6.52 27.64 -9.23
C GLY A 118 7.53 28.68 -8.72
N HIS A 119 8.43 28.27 -7.82
CA HIS A 119 9.53 29.11 -7.33
C HIS A 119 10.75 29.17 -8.28
N SER A 120 10.72 28.46 -9.40
CA SER A 120 11.82 28.50 -10.38
C SER A 120 11.82 29.81 -11.15
N THR A 121 12.86 30.62 -10.96
CA THR A 121 13.05 31.89 -11.67
C THR A 121 13.82 31.75 -12.98
N SER A 122 14.45 30.59 -13.22
CA SER A 122 15.18 30.28 -14.46
C SER A 122 15.25 28.78 -14.72
N LYS A 123 15.19 28.41 -16.01
CA LYS A 123 15.35 27.03 -16.49
C LYS A 123 16.72 26.43 -16.13
N ASP A 124 17.73 27.26 -15.91
CA ASP A 124 19.10 26.80 -15.58
C ASP A 124 19.17 26.22 -14.17
N ASN A 125 18.25 26.60 -13.29
CA ASN A 125 18.19 26.13 -11.91
C ASN A 125 17.36 24.86 -11.72
N ILE A 126 16.74 24.32 -12.78
CA ILE A 126 15.76 23.23 -12.65
C ILE A 126 16.35 21.96 -12.03
N SER A 127 17.58 21.58 -12.38
CA SER A 127 18.25 20.40 -11.81
C SER A 127 18.42 20.55 -10.29
N LYS A 128 18.85 21.72 -9.82
CA LYS A 128 19.01 22.01 -8.40
C LYS A 128 17.67 21.96 -7.66
N ILE A 129 16.63 22.60 -8.21
CA ILE A 129 15.30 22.63 -7.61
C ILE A 129 14.71 21.21 -7.51
N MET A 130 14.81 20.41 -8.58
CA MET A 130 14.29 19.04 -8.57
C MET A 130 15.07 18.11 -7.64
N SER A 131 16.38 18.31 -7.49
CA SER A 131 17.18 17.61 -6.49
C SER A 131 16.70 17.94 -5.06
N SER A 132 16.46 19.23 -4.77
CA SER A 132 15.91 19.65 -3.47
C SER A 132 14.50 19.10 -3.23
N TRP A 133 13.62 19.12 -4.24
CA TRP A 133 12.28 18.53 -4.16
C TRP A 133 12.34 17.01 -3.89
N SER A 134 13.21 16.28 -4.61
CA SER A 134 13.40 14.84 -4.39
C SER A 134 13.81 14.55 -2.95
N GLN A 135 14.80 15.26 -2.41
CA GLN A 135 15.25 15.06 -1.04
C GLN A 135 14.16 15.39 -0.01
N PHE A 136 13.38 16.45 -0.25
CA PHE A 136 12.25 16.82 0.58
C PHE A 136 11.20 15.69 0.62
N ARG A 137 10.81 15.15 -0.56
CA ARG A 137 9.81 14.09 -0.66
C ARG A 137 10.28 12.74 -0.14
N GLN A 138 11.52 12.37 -0.39
CA GLN A 138 12.08 11.10 0.07
C GLN A 138 12.00 10.95 1.60
N LYS A 139 12.18 12.02 2.38
CA LYS A 139 12.04 11.96 3.84
C LYS A 139 10.63 11.56 4.27
N ARG A 140 9.61 12.19 3.67
CA ARG A 140 8.20 11.92 3.96
C ARG A 140 7.77 10.54 3.50
N VAL A 141 8.25 10.09 2.33
CA VAL A 141 8.01 8.74 1.81
C VAL A 141 8.66 7.68 2.70
N GLU A 142 9.89 7.89 3.15
CA GLU A 142 10.58 6.92 4.01
C GLU A 142 9.82 6.70 5.32
N HIS A 143 9.37 7.79 5.95
CA HIS A 143 8.55 7.69 7.14
C HIS A 143 7.28 6.86 6.92
N LEU A 144 6.60 7.05 5.78
CA LEU A 144 5.42 6.24 5.47
C LEU A 144 5.78 4.79 5.14
N ARG A 145 6.93 4.54 4.53
CA ARG A 145 7.44 3.19 4.27
C ARG A 145 7.67 2.45 5.59
N GLU A 146 8.23 3.10 6.59
CA GLU A 146 8.42 2.54 7.94
C GLU A 146 7.08 2.19 8.58
N ILE A 147 6.12 3.13 8.59
CA ILE A 147 4.76 2.89 9.12
C ILE A 147 4.10 1.72 8.40
N SER A 148 4.13 1.72 7.06
CA SER A 148 3.50 0.66 6.27
C SER A 148 4.12 -0.71 6.55
N HIS A 149 5.43 -0.80 6.75
CA HIS A 149 6.08 -2.06 7.13
C HIS A 149 5.72 -2.47 8.55
N GLY A 150 5.75 -1.54 9.51
CA GLY A 150 5.35 -1.78 10.89
C GLY A 150 3.93 -2.34 10.98
N ASN A 151 2.97 -1.64 10.37
CA ASN A 151 1.57 -2.08 10.31
C ASN A 151 1.42 -3.48 9.70
N THR A 152 2.21 -3.80 8.67
CA THR A 152 2.18 -5.15 8.07
C THR A 152 2.51 -6.21 9.12
N SER A 153 3.56 -5.98 9.91
CA SER A 153 3.96 -6.89 10.99
C SER A 153 2.94 -6.93 12.11
N ASP A 154 2.61 -5.75 12.67
CA ASP A 154 1.81 -5.63 13.88
C ASP A 154 0.40 -6.19 13.71
N MET A 155 -0.20 -5.99 12.53
CA MET A 155 -1.54 -6.51 12.23
C MET A 155 -1.57 -8.00 11.88
N THR A 156 -0.40 -8.64 11.65
CA THR A 156 -0.38 -10.00 11.10
C THR A 156 0.43 -11.01 11.91
N PHE A 157 0.91 -10.64 13.11
CA PHE A 157 1.59 -11.57 14.01
C PHE A 157 0.82 -12.90 14.14
N PRO A 158 1.52 -14.04 14.15
CA PRO A 158 0.90 -15.31 14.51
C PRO A 158 0.52 -15.30 16.00
N ASP A 159 -0.39 -16.19 16.38
CA ASP A 159 -0.76 -16.42 17.79
C ASP A 159 0.47 -16.91 18.56
N ALA A 160 1.14 -15.99 19.24
CA ALA A 160 2.46 -16.17 19.83
C ALA A 160 2.74 -15.06 20.86
N PRO A 161 3.80 -15.17 21.68
CA PRO A 161 4.12 -14.16 22.70
C PRO A 161 4.26 -12.73 22.16
N ASP A 162 4.76 -12.56 20.94
CA ASP A 162 4.91 -11.23 20.31
C ASP A 162 3.55 -10.56 20.03
N GLN A 163 2.54 -11.35 19.65
CA GLN A 163 1.17 -10.85 19.48
C GLN A 163 0.56 -10.44 20.81
N ILE A 164 0.75 -11.24 21.87
CA ILE A 164 0.28 -10.91 23.23
C ILE A 164 0.94 -9.61 23.72
N ALA A 165 2.26 -9.51 23.58
CA ALA A 165 3.01 -8.31 23.99
C ALA A 165 2.63 -7.05 23.20
N ARG A 166 2.08 -7.19 21.99
CA ARG A 166 1.51 -6.09 21.22
C ARG A 166 0.12 -5.71 21.72
N ASP A 167 -0.72 -6.69 22.05
CA ASP A 167 -2.10 -6.48 22.50
C ASP A 167 -2.21 -5.94 23.93
N ASP A 168 -1.21 -6.18 24.77
CA ASP A 168 -1.13 -5.68 26.14
C ASP A 168 -0.65 -4.22 26.26
N LYS A 169 -0.30 -3.56 25.14
CA LYS A 169 0.17 -2.16 25.09
C LYS A 169 -0.94 -1.18 24.72
#